data_AF-A0A9X3BTR3-F1
#
_entry.id   AF-A0A9X3BTR3-F1
#
_cell.length_a   1.000
_cell.length_b   1.000
_cell.length_c   1.000
_cell.angle_alpha   90.00
_cell.angle_beta   90.00
_cell.angle_gamma   90.00
#
_symmetry.space_group_name_H-M   'P 1'
#
loop_
_entity.id
_entity.type
_entity.pdbx_description
1 polymer ?
#
loop_
_entity_poly.entity_id
_entity_poly.type
_entity_poly.pdbx_seq_one_letter_code
_entity_poly.pdbx_strand_id
1 'polypeptide(L)'
;MRSATDRRPPNRSDVRREAILSALDQWLRETSLDDVNIAHIAQQAGVTRSAFYFYFENKAAAVAALMERIVDETFVVNDAFTATPQPPPARVRAMLDGLFGTWERHRHLFQAMLEARGSSASVREIWDRAREAFVDSIAAMIRADRAAGVAPEGADAEVLATVLLEFNDRLLERLTLGGTLTPQQLLDGAAAVWLGTIYGINTTLDRSQELA
;
A
#
# COMPACT_ATOMS: atom_id res chain seq x y z
N MET A 1 1.87 -22.56 8.06
CA MET A 1 0.95 -23.70 7.83
C MET A 1 -0.14 -23.69 8.89
N ARG A 2 -1.41 -23.44 8.53
CA ARG A 2 -2.54 -23.54 9.46
C ARG A 2 -3.04 -25.00 9.50
N SER A 3 -3.24 -25.55 10.70
CA SER A 3 -3.70 -26.92 10.93
C SER A 3 -5.22 -27.04 10.72
N ALA A 4 -5.67 -28.12 10.09
CA ALA A 4 -7.07 -28.38 9.70
C ALA A 4 -8.05 -28.69 10.88
N THR A 5 -7.67 -28.35 12.12
CA THR A 5 -8.44 -28.69 13.33
C THR A 5 -8.74 -27.51 14.25
N ASP A 6 -8.33 -26.28 13.91
CA ASP A 6 -8.63 -25.12 14.75
C ASP A 6 -10.10 -24.67 14.59
N ARG A 7 -10.97 -25.20 15.46
CA ARG A 7 -12.39 -24.84 15.60
C ARG A 7 -12.64 -23.94 16.82
N ARG A 8 -11.63 -23.22 17.31
CA ARG A 8 -11.83 -22.34 18.47
C ARG A 8 -12.74 -21.17 18.05
N PRO A 9 -13.86 -20.93 18.74
CA PRO A 9 -14.70 -19.79 18.43
C PRO A 9 -13.85 -18.52 18.56
N PRO A 10 -13.99 -17.54 17.64
CA PRO A 10 -13.23 -16.31 17.73
C PRO A 10 -13.44 -15.68 19.10
N ASN A 11 -12.34 -15.22 19.73
CA ASN A 11 -12.43 -14.60 21.05
C ASN A 11 -13.42 -13.44 20.96
N ARG A 12 -14.33 -13.33 21.93
CA ARG A 12 -15.38 -12.29 21.97
C ARG A 12 -14.79 -10.88 21.84
N SER A 13 -13.55 -10.70 22.28
CA SER A 13 -12.80 -9.46 22.10
C SER A 13 -12.48 -9.16 20.63
N ASP A 14 -12.03 -10.14 19.87
CA ASP A 14 -11.66 -10.00 18.46
C ASP A 14 -12.89 -9.72 17.61
N VAL A 15 -14.02 -10.37 17.92
CA VAL A 15 -15.31 -10.11 17.24
C VAL A 15 -15.75 -8.65 17.41
N ARG A 16 -15.56 -8.06 18.60
CA ARG A 16 -15.92 -6.65 18.86
C ARG A 16 -14.97 -5.68 18.17
N ARG A 17 -13.67 -5.94 18.22
CA ARG A 17 -12.67 -5.15 17.48
C ARG A 17 -13.02 -5.16 15.98
N GLU A 18 -13.33 -6.32 15.45
CA GLU A 18 -13.71 -6.51 14.05
C GLU A 18 -15.00 -5.78 13.68
N ALA A 19 -16.03 -5.85 14.54
CA ALA A 19 -17.28 -5.13 14.33
C ALA A 19 -17.07 -3.61 14.27
N ILE A 20 -16.19 -3.07 15.13
CA ILE A 20 -15.84 -1.64 15.11
C ILE A 20 -15.14 -1.27 13.80
N LEU A 21 -14.13 -2.05 13.38
CA LEU A 21 -13.40 -1.79 12.14
C LEU A 21 -14.31 -1.90 10.91
N SER A 22 -15.19 -2.89 10.88
CA SER A 22 -16.17 -3.07 9.80
C SER A 22 -17.17 -1.91 9.72
N ALA A 23 -17.65 -1.40 10.85
CA ALA A 23 -18.50 -0.20 10.89
C ALA A 23 -17.74 1.04 10.40
N LEU A 24 -16.48 1.20 10.82
CA LEU A 24 -15.62 2.30 10.37
C LEU A 24 -15.38 2.24 8.84
N ASP A 25 -15.05 1.07 8.29
CA ASP A 25 -14.86 0.90 6.84
C ASP A 25 -16.09 1.35 6.05
N GLN A 26 -17.29 0.97 6.51
CA GLN A 26 -18.54 1.35 5.86
C GLN A 26 -18.75 2.86 5.85
N TRP A 27 -18.50 3.54 6.96
CA TRP A 27 -18.62 5.00 7.04
C TRP A 27 -17.62 5.73 6.17
N LEU A 28 -16.38 5.24 6.09
CA LEU A 28 -15.33 5.87 5.28
C LEU A 28 -15.60 5.79 3.77
N ARG A 29 -16.47 4.88 3.32
CA ARG A 29 -16.92 4.84 1.91
C ARG A 29 -17.78 6.03 1.53
N GLU A 30 -18.45 6.65 2.50
CA GLU A 30 -19.44 7.70 2.28
C GLU A 30 -18.99 9.07 2.81
N THR A 31 -18.02 9.10 3.73
CA THR A 31 -17.65 10.30 4.48
C THR A 31 -16.13 10.42 4.69
N SER A 32 -15.65 11.64 4.96
CA SER A 32 -14.26 11.87 5.36
C SER A 32 -14.01 11.36 6.78
N LEU A 33 -12.74 11.11 7.16
CA LEU A 33 -12.41 10.73 8.53
C LEU A 33 -12.81 11.83 9.51
N ASP A 34 -12.71 13.10 9.10
CA ASP A 34 -13.09 14.25 9.92
C ASP A 34 -14.56 14.24 10.33
N ASP A 35 -15.44 13.80 9.44
CA ASP A 35 -16.89 13.74 9.66
C ASP A 35 -17.34 12.48 10.43
N VAL A 36 -16.46 11.49 10.65
CA VAL A 36 -16.80 10.27 11.38
C VAL A 36 -17.13 10.55 12.84
N ASN A 37 -18.33 10.12 13.25
CA ASN A 37 -18.78 10.16 14.64
C ASN A 37 -18.64 8.80 15.34
N ILE A 38 -17.76 8.74 16.34
CA ILE A 38 -17.48 7.53 17.13
C ILE A 38 -18.74 6.95 17.80
N ALA A 39 -19.72 7.77 18.18
CA ALA A 39 -20.96 7.28 18.76
C ALA A 39 -21.78 6.46 17.74
N HIS A 40 -21.84 6.90 16.48
CA HIS A 40 -22.51 6.16 15.42
C HIS A 40 -21.76 4.86 15.08
N ILE A 41 -20.42 4.91 14.99
CA ILE A 41 -19.59 3.71 14.79
C ILE A 41 -19.86 2.68 15.89
N ALA A 42 -19.83 3.11 17.16
CA ALA A 42 -20.07 2.23 18.29
C ALA A 42 -21.49 1.61 18.25
N GLN A 43 -22.50 2.43 17.97
CA GLN A 43 -23.89 1.97 17.83
C GLN A 43 -24.04 0.92 16.73
N GLN A 44 -23.49 1.17 15.55
CA GLN A 44 -23.53 0.25 14.40
C GLN A 44 -22.77 -1.05 14.68
N ALA A 45 -21.64 -0.97 15.38
CA ALA A 45 -20.86 -2.12 15.81
C ALA A 45 -21.49 -2.89 16.99
N GLY A 46 -22.61 -2.42 17.55
CA GLY A 46 -23.26 -3.04 18.71
C GLY A 46 -22.45 -2.96 20.01
N VAL A 47 -21.60 -1.94 20.14
CA VAL A 47 -20.75 -1.71 21.31
C VAL A 47 -21.02 -0.33 21.93
N THR A 48 -20.53 -0.12 23.15
CA THR A 48 -20.59 1.21 23.77
C THR A 48 -19.47 2.11 23.25
N ARG A 49 -19.64 3.42 23.37
CA ARG A 49 -18.55 4.38 23.08
C ARG A 49 -17.30 4.11 23.92
N SER A 50 -17.46 3.75 25.20
CA SER A 50 -16.32 3.37 26.04
C SER A 50 -15.62 2.10 25.56
N ALA A 51 -16.36 1.14 24.99
CA ALA A 51 -15.76 -0.05 24.39
C ALA A 51 -14.96 0.29 23.12
N PHE A 52 -15.36 1.28 22.32
CA PHE A 52 -14.52 1.78 21.22
C PHE A 52 -13.15 2.24 21.75
N TYR A 53 -13.14 3.12 22.76
CA TYR A 53 -11.90 3.66 23.33
C TYR A 53 -11.05 2.64 24.09
N PHE A 54 -11.63 1.50 24.46
CA PHE A 54 -10.87 0.37 24.98
C PHE A 54 -9.98 -0.27 23.90
N TYR A 55 -10.42 -0.28 22.63
CA TYR A 55 -9.66 -0.86 21.51
C TYR A 55 -8.79 0.16 20.76
N PHE A 56 -9.27 1.40 20.63
CA PHE A 56 -8.63 2.43 19.81
C PHE A 56 -8.60 3.74 20.57
N GLU A 57 -7.40 4.30 20.74
CA GLU A 57 -7.22 5.59 21.42
C GLU A 57 -8.03 6.71 20.74
N ASN A 58 -8.12 6.68 19.42
CA ASN A 58 -8.86 7.65 18.62
C ASN A 58 -9.23 7.05 17.25
N LYS A 59 -10.00 7.80 16.44
CA LYS A 59 -10.41 7.38 15.09
C LYS A 59 -9.24 7.15 14.14
N ALA A 60 -8.15 7.91 14.27
CA ALA A 60 -6.95 7.76 13.44
C ALA A 60 -6.23 6.42 13.72
N ALA A 61 -6.16 6.00 14.98
CA ALA A 61 -5.64 4.68 15.36
C ALA A 61 -6.51 3.53 14.82
N ALA A 62 -7.83 3.72 14.76
CA ALA A 62 -8.73 2.74 14.15
C ALA A 62 -8.56 2.65 12.63
N VAL A 63 -8.28 3.77 11.94
CA VAL A 63 -7.90 3.77 10.52
C VAL A 63 -6.58 3.04 10.29
N ALA A 64 -5.56 3.29 11.11
CA ALA A 64 -4.29 2.58 11.01
C ALA A 64 -4.48 1.06 11.14
N ALA A 65 -5.34 0.62 12.04
CA ALA A 65 -5.70 -0.80 12.19
C ALA A 65 -6.47 -1.38 10.99
N LEU A 66 -7.28 -0.57 10.28
CA LEU A 66 -7.89 -0.99 9.01
C LEU A 66 -6.83 -1.16 7.91
N MET A 67 -5.84 -0.25 7.87
CA MET A 67 -4.77 -0.28 6.88
C MET A 67 -3.84 -1.49 7.02
N GLU A 68 -3.76 -2.13 8.20
CA GLU A 68 -3.03 -3.40 8.38
C GLU A 68 -3.45 -4.46 7.34
N ARG A 69 -4.73 -4.49 6.92
CA ARG A 69 -5.23 -5.41 5.88
C ARG A 69 -4.67 -5.11 4.50
N ILE A 70 -4.54 -3.83 4.18
CA ILE A 70 -4.01 -3.37 2.90
C ILE A 70 -2.51 -3.65 2.83
N VAL A 71 -1.82 -3.52 3.97
CA VAL A 71 -0.41 -3.90 4.10
C VAL A 71 -0.22 -5.38 3.78
N ASP A 72 -1.06 -6.27 4.33
CA ASP A 72 -1.02 -7.71 4.01
C ASP A 72 -1.25 -7.99 2.50
N GLU A 73 -2.23 -7.33 1.88
CA GLU A 73 -2.44 -7.44 0.41
C GLU A 73 -1.23 -6.93 -0.38
N THR A 74 -0.60 -5.86 0.09
CA THR A 74 0.59 -5.27 -0.56
C THR A 74 1.81 -6.18 -0.40
N PHE A 75 1.95 -6.91 0.71
CA PHE A 75 2.95 -7.97 0.86
C PHE A 75 2.81 -9.06 -0.18
N VAL A 76 1.59 -9.47 -0.52
CA VAL A 76 1.38 -10.46 -1.60
C VAL A 76 1.88 -9.93 -2.96
N VAL A 77 1.64 -8.64 -3.26
CA VAL A 77 2.16 -8.00 -4.48
C VAL A 77 3.69 -7.95 -4.46
N ASN A 78 4.28 -7.57 -3.33
CA ASN A 78 5.73 -7.50 -3.15
C ASN A 78 6.40 -8.88 -3.26
N ASP A 79 5.81 -9.92 -2.68
CA ASP A 79 6.32 -11.29 -2.78
C ASP A 79 6.31 -11.76 -4.23
N ALA A 80 5.23 -11.49 -4.96
CA ALA A 80 5.17 -11.81 -6.39
C ALA A 80 6.24 -11.04 -7.20
N PHE A 81 6.47 -9.76 -6.87
CA PHE A 81 7.46 -8.91 -7.50
C PHE A 81 8.90 -9.38 -7.25
N THR A 82 9.21 -9.81 -6.03
CA THR A 82 10.58 -10.15 -5.61
C THR A 82 10.94 -11.62 -5.85
N ALA A 83 9.97 -12.54 -5.79
CA ALA A 83 10.22 -13.98 -5.88
C ALA A 83 9.98 -14.59 -7.26
N THR A 84 9.21 -13.96 -8.15
CA THR A 84 8.84 -14.58 -9.44
C THR A 84 9.89 -14.29 -10.52
N PRO A 85 10.50 -15.32 -11.15
CA PRO A 85 11.39 -15.11 -12.27
C PRO A 85 10.60 -14.63 -13.49
N GLN A 86 10.75 -13.36 -13.85
CA GLN A 86 10.14 -12.75 -15.02
C GLN A 86 11.10 -11.73 -15.64
N PRO A 87 10.98 -11.44 -16.95
CA PRO A 87 11.69 -10.31 -17.55
C PRO A 87 11.39 -9.01 -16.80
N PRO A 88 12.39 -8.14 -16.53
CA PRO A 88 12.20 -6.94 -15.71
C PRO A 88 11.02 -6.04 -16.12
N PRO A 89 10.77 -5.76 -17.42
CA PRO A 89 9.62 -4.96 -17.84
C PRO A 89 8.27 -5.56 -17.44
N ALA A 90 8.12 -6.88 -17.57
CA ALA A 90 6.89 -7.57 -17.20
C ALA A 90 6.69 -7.58 -15.69
N ARG A 91 7.77 -7.82 -14.93
CA ARG A 91 7.77 -7.87 -13.48
C ARG A 91 7.40 -6.52 -12.84
N VAL A 92 7.98 -5.42 -13.33
CA VAL A 92 7.67 -4.05 -12.87
C VAL A 92 6.22 -3.68 -13.19
N ARG A 93 5.73 -3.98 -14.40
CA ARG A 93 4.34 -3.71 -14.77
C ARG A 93 3.36 -4.48 -13.88
N ALA A 94 3.59 -5.78 -13.67
CA ALA A 94 2.75 -6.59 -12.80
C ALA A 94 2.71 -6.07 -11.36
N MET A 95 3.84 -5.59 -10.84
CA MET A 95 3.90 -4.95 -9.51
C MET A 95 3.07 -3.66 -9.46
N LEU A 96 3.21 -2.79 -10.46
CA LEU A 96 2.45 -1.53 -10.53
C LEU A 96 0.95 -1.77 -10.71
N ASP A 97 0.57 -2.74 -11.54
CA ASP A 97 -0.83 -3.15 -11.72
C ASP A 97 -1.41 -3.74 -10.43
N GLY A 98 -0.64 -4.55 -9.70
CA GLY A 98 -1.03 -5.11 -8.41
C GLY A 98 -1.21 -4.03 -7.34
N LEU A 99 -0.29 -3.07 -7.28
CA LEU A 99 -0.37 -1.92 -6.38
C LEU A 99 -1.58 -1.04 -6.72
N PHE A 100 -1.79 -0.74 -8.00
CA PHE A 100 -2.92 0.03 -8.48
C PHE A 100 -4.25 -0.65 -8.19
N GLY A 101 -4.37 -1.96 -8.46
CA GLY A 101 -5.58 -2.71 -8.16
C GLY A 101 -5.90 -2.73 -6.67
N THR A 102 -4.87 -2.76 -5.81
CA THR A 102 -5.03 -2.66 -4.36
C THR A 102 -5.51 -1.27 -3.95
N TRP A 103 -4.93 -0.22 -4.52
CA TRP A 103 -5.42 1.14 -4.35
C TRP A 103 -6.87 1.32 -4.80
N GLU A 104 -7.23 0.81 -5.98
CA GLU A 104 -8.57 0.98 -6.56
C GLU A 104 -9.65 0.34 -5.68
N ARG A 105 -9.39 -0.88 -5.16
CA ARG A 105 -10.32 -1.58 -4.24
C ARG A 105 -10.53 -0.84 -2.91
N HIS A 106 -9.51 -0.12 -2.45
CA HIS A 106 -9.44 0.43 -1.10
C HIS A 106 -9.27 1.96 -1.08
N ARG A 107 -9.69 2.64 -2.15
CA ARG A 107 -9.45 4.08 -2.34
C ARG A 107 -9.91 4.93 -1.15
N HIS A 108 -11.05 4.60 -0.54
CA HIS A 108 -11.59 5.30 0.63
C HIS A 108 -10.68 5.16 1.86
N LEU A 109 -10.05 4.00 2.04
CA LEU A 109 -9.08 3.79 3.12
C LEU A 109 -7.78 4.55 2.89
N PHE A 110 -7.29 4.62 1.64
CA PHE A 110 -6.16 5.48 1.30
C PHE A 110 -6.44 6.95 1.60
N GLN A 111 -7.64 7.45 1.27
CA GLN A 111 -8.05 8.81 1.60
C GLN A 111 -8.09 9.04 3.13
N ALA A 112 -8.76 8.16 3.87
CA ALA A 112 -8.82 8.25 5.33
C ALA A 112 -7.43 8.19 5.97
N MET A 113 -6.52 7.40 5.40
CA MET A 113 -5.15 7.30 5.88
C MET A 113 -4.34 8.58 5.65
N LEU A 114 -4.55 9.29 4.53
CA LEU A 114 -3.94 10.60 4.29
C LEU A 114 -4.40 11.65 5.33
N GLU A 115 -5.68 11.65 5.68
CA GLU A 115 -6.24 12.51 6.73
C GLU A 115 -5.68 12.13 8.13
N ALA A 116 -5.63 10.82 8.43
CA ALA A 116 -5.11 10.29 9.69
C ALA A 116 -3.62 10.59 9.89
N ARG A 117 -2.78 10.43 8.84
CA ARG A 117 -1.35 10.74 8.91
C ARG A 117 -1.09 12.24 9.01
N GLY A 118 -1.95 13.08 8.45
CA GLY A 118 -1.85 14.54 8.62
C GLY A 118 -2.05 14.99 10.07
N SER A 119 -2.95 14.30 10.78
CA SER A 119 -3.39 14.68 12.13
C SER A 119 -2.72 13.93 13.29
N SER A 120 -2.12 12.75 13.05
CA SER A 120 -1.55 11.91 14.11
C SER A 120 -0.11 11.45 13.82
N ALA A 121 0.81 11.74 14.75
CA ALA A 121 2.21 11.30 14.68
C ALA A 121 2.36 9.78 14.74
N SER A 122 1.63 9.11 15.62
CA SER A 122 1.70 7.65 15.76
C SER A 122 1.21 6.94 14.49
N VAL A 123 0.23 7.51 13.79
CA VAL A 123 -0.26 6.96 12.52
C VAL A 123 0.76 7.16 11.40
N ARG A 124 1.46 8.31 11.36
CA ARG A 124 2.61 8.49 10.45
C ARG A 124 3.67 7.42 10.68
N GLU A 125 4.05 7.19 11.94
CA GLU A 125 5.06 6.18 12.29
C GLU A 125 4.63 4.75 11.94
N ILE A 126 3.34 4.40 12.05
CA ILE A 126 2.82 3.10 11.62
C ILE A 126 2.97 2.95 10.10
N TRP A 127 2.61 3.99 9.35
CA TRP A 127 2.75 4.00 7.89
C TRP A 127 4.20 3.88 7.43
N ASP A 128 5.08 4.67 8.04
CA ASP A 128 6.50 4.69 7.72
C ASP A 128 7.14 3.32 8.00
N ARG A 129 6.84 2.71 9.15
CA ARG A 129 7.30 1.34 9.45
C ARG A 129 6.77 0.28 8.49
N ALA A 130 5.51 0.40 8.07
CA ALA A 130 4.94 -0.52 7.09
C ALA A 130 5.67 -0.41 5.74
N ARG A 131 6.01 0.81 5.31
CA ARG A 131 6.81 1.05 4.10
C ARG A 131 8.24 0.50 4.25
N GLU A 132 8.89 0.77 5.38
CA GLU A 132 10.24 0.29 5.67
C GLU A 132 10.35 -1.24 5.61
N ALA A 133 9.29 -1.97 5.98
CA ALA A 133 9.27 -3.43 5.95
C ALA A 133 9.44 -4.04 4.54
N PHE A 134 9.25 -3.27 3.46
CA PHE A 134 9.46 -3.74 2.09
C PHE A 134 10.91 -3.55 1.61
N VAL A 135 11.68 -2.65 2.23
CA VAL A 135 13.01 -2.22 1.74
C VAL A 135 13.94 -3.41 1.56
N ASP A 136 14.06 -4.27 2.57
CA ASP A 136 15.00 -5.40 2.57
C ASP A 136 14.76 -6.36 1.41
N SER A 137 13.49 -6.69 1.15
CA SER A 137 13.10 -7.62 0.08
C SER A 137 13.40 -7.04 -1.31
N ILE A 138 13.13 -5.76 -1.53
CA ILE A 138 13.38 -5.07 -2.81
C ILE A 138 14.89 -4.90 -3.02
N ALA A 139 15.63 -4.50 -1.97
CA ALA A 139 17.08 -4.39 -2.02
C ALA A 139 17.75 -5.75 -2.30
N ALA A 140 17.25 -6.84 -1.69
CA ALA A 140 17.71 -8.19 -1.98
C ALA A 140 17.46 -8.60 -3.44
N MET A 141 16.28 -8.29 -3.98
CA MET A 141 15.97 -8.52 -5.40
C MET A 141 16.93 -7.73 -6.32
N ILE A 142 17.16 -6.44 -6.05
CA ILE A 142 18.09 -5.60 -6.84
C ILE A 142 19.51 -6.19 -6.81
N ARG A 143 20.00 -6.59 -5.63
CA ARG A 143 21.32 -7.24 -5.47
C ARG A 143 21.40 -8.55 -6.27
N ALA A 144 20.34 -9.36 -6.24
CA ALA A 144 20.29 -10.61 -7.00
C ALA A 144 20.31 -10.37 -8.52
N ASP A 145 19.53 -9.40 -9.01
CA ASP A 145 19.53 -9.04 -10.44
C ASP A 145 20.89 -8.52 -10.91
N ARG A 146 21.59 -7.75 -10.07
CA ARG A 146 22.97 -7.30 -10.36
C ARG A 146 23.94 -8.46 -10.45
N ALA A 147 23.92 -9.36 -9.46
CA ALA A 147 24.77 -10.55 -9.45
C ALA A 147 24.52 -11.47 -10.65
N ALA A 148 23.29 -11.51 -11.16
CA ALA A 148 22.89 -12.26 -12.35
C ALA A 148 23.18 -11.52 -13.68
N GLY A 149 23.68 -10.29 -13.64
CA GLY A 149 23.93 -9.46 -14.84
C GLY A 149 22.65 -8.95 -15.52
N VAL A 150 21.50 -9.02 -14.84
CA VAL A 150 20.20 -8.53 -15.33
C VAL A 150 20.06 -7.02 -15.10
N ALA A 151 20.63 -6.51 -14.01
CA ALA A 151 20.69 -5.09 -13.68
C ALA A 151 22.16 -4.62 -13.63
N PRO A 152 22.48 -3.39 -14.06
CA PRO A 152 23.81 -2.83 -13.91
C PRO A 152 24.13 -2.48 -12.45
N GLU A 153 25.42 -2.36 -12.15
CA GLU A 153 25.87 -1.72 -10.92
C GLU A 153 25.42 -0.25 -10.85
N GLY A 154 25.25 0.27 -9.64
CA GLY A 154 24.74 1.62 -9.42
C GLY A 154 24.76 2.01 -7.95
N ALA A 155 23.82 2.88 -7.56
CA ALA A 155 23.63 3.25 -6.16
C ALA A 155 23.39 2.01 -5.27
N ASP A 156 23.66 2.17 -3.97
CA ASP A 156 23.36 1.13 -3.00
C ASP A 156 21.89 0.66 -3.11
N ALA A 157 21.69 -0.65 -3.01
CA ALA A 157 20.39 -1.27 -3.28
C ALA A 157 19.34 -0.90 -2.23
N GLU A 158 19.74 -0.73 -0.96
CA GLU A 158 18.83 -0.32 0.12
C GLU A 158 18.43 1.13 -0.08
N VAL A 159 19.40 2.02 -0.35
CA VAL A 159 19.11 3.43 -0.66
C VAL A 159 18.16 3.55 -1.87
N LEU A 160 18.40 2.77 -2.92
CA LEU A 160 17.57 2.79 -4.13
C LEU A 160 16.15 2.30 -3.85
N ALA A 161 16.01 1.19 -3.11
CA ALA A 161 14.72 0.66 -2.69
C ALA A 161 13.95 1.67 -1.84
N THR A 162 14.60 2.32 -0.87
CA THR A 162 13.99 3.37 -0.04
C THR A 162 13.43 4.50 -0.90
N VAL A 163 14.23 5.08 -1.80
CA VAL A 163 13.78 6.21 -2.65
C VAL A 163 12.63 5.80 -3.58
N LEU A 164 12.67 4.60 -4.14
CA LEU A 164 11.59 4.09 -5.00
C LEU A 164 10.29 3.86 -4.22
N LEU A 165 10.38 3.44 -2.96
CA LEU A 165 9.21 3.31 -2.08
C LEU A 165 8.63 4.67 -1.68
N GLU A 166 9.46 5.69 -1.43
CA GLU A 166 8.98 7.07 -1.23
C GLU A 166 8.26 7.60 -2.48
N PHE A 167 8.81 7.30 -3.67
CA PHE A 167 8.16 7.62 -4.94
C PHE A 167 6.79 6.93 -5.06
N ASN A 168 6.69 5.64 -4.72
CA ASN A 168 5.41 4.92 -4.74
C ASN A 168 4.40 5.50 -3.73
N ASP A 169 4.82 5.90 -2.53
CA ASP A 169 3.94 6.58 -1.55
C ASP A 169 3.34 7.84 -2.17
N ARG A 170 4.19 8.64 -2.82
CA ARG A 170 3.75 9.88 -3.47
C ARG A 170 2.86 9.64 -4.69
N LEU A 171 3.11 8.57 -5.44
CA LEU A 171 2.25 8.13 -6.54
C LEU A 171 0.84 7.76 -6.04
N LEU A 172 0.74 7.00 -4.95
CA LEU A 172 -0.53 6.62 -4.33
C LEU A 172 -1.29 7.84 -3.78
N GLU A 173 -0.57 8.79 -3.15
CA GLU A 173 -1.15 10.06 -2.72
C GLU A 173 -1.75 10.81 -3.93
N ARG A 174 -1.00 10.90 -5.04
CA ARG A 174 -1.46 11.56 -6.26
C ARG A 174 -2.66 10.87 -6.89
N LEU A 175 -2.69 9.54 -6.93
CA LEU A 175 -3.84 8.76 -7.40
C LEU A 175 -5.08 9.05 -6.54
N THR A 176 -4.90 9.12 -5.21
CA THR A 176 -5.98 9.34 -4.23
C THR A 176 -6.57 10.75 -4.33
N LEU A 177 -5.72 11.78 -4.32
CA LEU A 177 -6.14 13.19 -4.35
C LEU A 177 -6.54 13.67 -5.76
N GLY A 178 -6.18 12.91 -6.80
CA GLY A 178 -6.47 13.24 -8.18
C GLY A 178 -5.51 14.26 -8.79
N GLY A 179 -5.73 14.55 -10.07
CA GLY A 179 -4.83 15.39 -10.87
C GLY A 179 -5.25 15.51 -12.32
N THR A 180 -4.39 16.10 -13.13
CA THR A 180 -4.61 16.31 -14.57
C THR A 180 -4.27 15.08 -15.42
N LEU A 181 -3.44 14.16 -14.91
CA LEU A 181 -3.04 12.93 -15.58
C LEU A 181 -3.98 11.79 -15.22
N THR A 182 -4.22 10.88 -16.16
CA THR A 182 -4.97 9.65 -15.90
C THR A 182 -4.15 8.68 -15.05
N PRO A 183 -4.80 7.73 -14.34
CA PRO A 183 -4.10 6.67 -13.64
C PRO A 183 -3.12 5.89 -14.53
N GLN A 184 -3.53 5.59 -15.77
CA GLN A 184 -2.66 4.89 -16.72
C GLN A 184 -1.40 5.69 -17.05
N GLN A 185 -1.51 7.01 -17.29
CA GLN A 185 -0.35 7.85 -17.55
C GLN A 185 0.62 7.89 -16.36
N LEU A 186 0.08 7.88 -15.14
CA LEU A 186 0.88 7.82 -13.91
C LEU A 186 1.59 6.47 -13.77
N LEU A 187 0.92 5.36 -14.09
CA LEU A 187 1.52 4.01 -14.07
C LEU A 187 2.59 3.84 -15.15
N ASP A 188 2.37 4.35 -16.36
CA ASP A 188 3.36 4.33 -17.44
C ASP A 188 4.62 5.11 -17.04
N GLY A 189 4.44 6.30 -16.44
CA GLY A 189 5.54 7.10 -15.90
C GLY A 189 6.27 6.39 -14.74
N ALA A 190 5.54 5.75 -13.83
CA ALA A 190 6.12 4.97 -12.76
C ALA A 190 6.93 3.77 -13.28
N ALA A 191 6.42 3.06 -14.30
CA ALA A 191 7.14 1.97 -14.93
C ALA A 191 8.46 2.45 -15.55
N ALA A 192 8.45 3.62 -16.23
CA ALA A 192 9.66 4.21 -16.78
C ALA A 192 10.69 4.56 -15.69
N VAL A 193 10.25 5.12 -14.56
CA VAL A 193 11.14 5.44 -13.42
C VAL A 193 11.74 4.17 -12.84
N TRP A 194 10.94 3.15 -12.53
CA TRP A 194 11.42 1.88 -11.98
C TRP A 194 12.39 1.18 -12.93
N LEU A 195 12.03 1.10 -14.22
CA LEU A 195 12.84 0.40 -15.22
C LEU A 195 14.15 1.13 -15.55
N GLY A 196 14.08 2.45 -15.70
CA GLY A 196 15.28 3.27 -15.93
C GLY A 196 16.23 3.26 -14.74
N THR A 197 15.68 3.35 -13.52
CA THR A 197 16.48 3.45 -12.29
C THR A 197 17.18 2.15 -11.92
N ILE A 198 16.50 1.00 -12.04
CA ILE A 198 17.08 -0.30 -11.66
C ILE A 198 17.87 -0.93 -12.81
N TYR A 199 17.33 -0.88 -14.04
CA TYR A 199 17.85 -1.68 -15.16
C TYR A 199 18.50 -0.83 -16.26
N GLY A 200 18.51 0.50 -16.14
CA GLY A 200 18.99 1.39 -17.21
C GLY A 200 18.12 1.36 -18.47
N ILE A 201 16.91 0.82 -18.39
CA ILE A 201 15.98 0.74 -19.52
C ILE A 201 15.28 2.09 -19.64
N ASN A 202 15.83 2.95 -20.50
CA ASN A 202 15.09 4.10 -20.98
C ASN A 202 14.05 3.60 -21.98
N THR A 203 12.77 3.64 -21.61
CA THR A 203 11.70 3.63 -22.61
C THR A 203 11.80 4.91 -23.41
N THR A 204 12.72 4.94 -24.38
CA THR A 204 12.62 5.88 -25.49
C THR A 204 11.29 5.57 -26.16
N LEU A 205 10.33 6.48 -26.03
CA LEU A 205 9.21 6.57 -26.98
C LEU A 205 9.85 6.81 -28.34
N ASP A 206 10.19 5.73 -29.02
CA ASP A 206 10.66 5.76 -30.40
C ASP A 206 9.48 6.18 -31.29
N ARG A 207 9.27 7.50 -31.36
CA ARG A 207 8.37 8.16 -32.32
C ARG A 207 9.01 8.28 -33.71
N SER A 208 10.09 7.56 -33.99
CA SER A 208 10.83 7.71 -35.25
C SER A 208 10.44 6.68 -36.32
N GLN A 209 9.45 5.80 -36.09
CA GLN A 209 9.00 4.81 -37.09
C GLN A 209 7.63 5.09 -37.73
N GLU A 210 7.03 6.27 -37.56
CA GLU A 210 5.76 6.64 -38.25
C GLU A 210 5.91 7.62 -39.43
N LEU A 211 7.14 7.92 -39.86
CA LEU A 211 7.40 8.70 -41.08
C LEU A 211 8.49 8.04 -41.93
N ALA A 212 8.12 6.96 -42.61
CA ALA A 212 8.81 6.46 -43.79
C ALA A 212 7.80 5.85 -44.78
#